data_AF-A0A8H6UCL1-F1
#
_entry.id   AF-A0A8H6UCL1-F1
#
_cell.length_a   1.000
_cell.length_b   1.000
_cell.length_c   1.000
_cell.angle_alpha   90.00
_cell.angle_beta   90.00
_cell.angle_gamma   90.00
#
_symmetry.space_group_name_H-M   'P 1'
#
loop_
_entity.id
_entity.type
_entity.pdbx_description
1 polymer ?
#
loop_
_entity_poly.entity_id
_entity_poly.type
_entity_poly.pdbx_seq_one_letter_code
_entity_poly.pdbx_strand_id
1 'polypeptide(L)'
;MKNLNPLVLLSLFPLAIANVEKTIFLAPQPSPIPSTDSTLDDLGLERLSPSYPTLRTYLNASFPTPDSPGTDSWYFLENLTPGQRYEVRICYLATQPTSFTLDTYTLSHTMEDPSLLSAISIYSSARLAASNTLVRNANANAKRHRQGSSSMDPAPTSDSVLFLRIRAAADYFSLDKALMEKVPPVRADVILDPFLWNVFPRSLVPTAGYVCVVAAVAVLLARWVMGAFTGVIEREVGGRATVGGDEKKER
;
A
#
# COMPACT_ATOMS: atom_id res chain seq x y z
N MET A 1 16.74 39.16 -4.41
CA MET A 1 16.53 37.71 -4.18
C MET A 1 17.66 36.96 -4.90
N LYS A 2 18.82 36.84 -4.27
CA LYS A 2 19.99 36.16 -4.87
C LYS A 2 19.98 34.69 -4.44
N ASN A 3 19.78 33.82 -5.41
CA ASN A 3 20.34 32.47 -5.50
C ASN A 3 20.00 31.54 -4.33
N LEU A 4 18.74 31.09 -4.23
CA LEU A 4 18.45 29.87 -3.48
C LEU A 4 19.14 28.73 -4.24
N ASN A 5 20.27 28.26 -3.72
CA ASN A 5 21.08 27.25 -4.39
C ASN A 5 20.27 25.93 -4.43
N PRO A 6 19.89 25.39 -5.61
CA PRO A 6 19.07 24.18 -5.71
C PRO A 6 19.70 22.98 -4.99
N LEU A 7 21.03 22.99 -4.83
CA LEU A 7 21.80 22.01 -4.07
C LEU A 7 21.47 22.00 -2.56
N VAL A 8 21.17 23.17 -1.97
CA VAL A 8 20.76 23.29 -0.55
C VAL A 8 19.33 22.78 -0.35
N LEU A 9 18.47 22.96 -1.36
CA LEU A 9 17.11 22.40 -1.32
C LEU A 9 17.15 20.87 -1.43
N LEU A 10 18.05 20.32 -2.25
CA LEU A 10 18.20 18.88 -2.43
C LEU A 10 18.74 18.18 -1.17
N SER A 11 19.60 18.83 -0.38
CA SER A 11 20.16 18.25 0.85
C SER A 11 19.17 18.16 2.01
N LEU A 12 17.97 18.75 1.88
CA LEU A 12 16.91 18.73 2.90
C LEU A 12 15.94 17.55 2.75
N PHE A 13 16.10 16.70 1.72
CA PHE A 13 15.27 15.50 1.54
C PHE A 13 15.98 14.28 2.15
N PRO A 14 15.67 13.88 3.39
CA PRO A 14 16.15 12.60 3.89
C PRO A 14 15.59 11.47 3.03
N LEU A 15 16.46 10.54 2.61
CA LEU A 15 16.04 9.25 2.08
C LEU A 15 15.46 8.44 3.24
N ALA A 16 14.15 8.54 3.41
CA ALA A 16 13.43 7.66 4.32
C ALA A 16 13.33 6.28 3.67
N ILE A 17 14.23 5.37 4.05
CA ILE A 17 14.10 3.95 3.76
C ILE A 17 13.13 3.39 4.80
N ALA A 18 11.83 3.52 4.54
CA ALA A 18 10.82 2.79 5.29
C ALA A 18 10.67 1.41 4.66
N ASN A 19 10.67 0.36 5.48
CA ASN A 19 10.31 -0.96 5.01
C ASN A 19 8.80 -0.95 4.74
N VAL A 20 8.42 -0.76 3.47
CA VAL A 20 7.03 -0.89 3.04
C VAL A 20 6.95 -2.23 2.34
N GLU A 21 6.33 -3.20 3.00
CA GLU A 21 6.17 -4.53 2.43
C GLU A 21 5.22 -4.44 1.23
N LYS A 22 5.81 -4.39 0.04
CA LYS A 22 5.11 -4.16 -1.22
C LYS A 22 5.81 -4.81 -2.40
N THR A 23 5.02 -5.05 -3.44
CA THR A 23 5.52 -5.46 -4.75
C THR A 23 4.92 -4.58 -5.83
N ILE A 24 5.67 -4.36 -6.90
CA ILE A 24 5.26 -3.52 -8.02
C ILE A 24 5.45 -4.32 -9.30
N PHE A 25 4.42 -4.39 -10.13
CA PHE A 25 4.43 -5.16 -11.36
C PHE A 25 3.73 -4.41 -12.49
N LEU A 26 3.98 -4.86 -13.71
CA LEU A 26 3.20 -4.49 -14.88
C LEU A 26 2.16 -5.57 -15.12
N ALA A 27 0.91 -5.16 -15.29
CA ALA A 27 -0.16 -6.08 -15.62
C ALA A 27 0.14 -6.77 -16.96
N PRO A 28 0.12 -8.12 -17.01
CA PRO A 28 0.49 -8.88 -18.20
C PRO A 28 -0.51 -8.64 -19.34
N GLN A 29 -0.14 -9.04 -20.54
CA GLN A 29 -1.13 -9.14 -21.62
C GLN A 29 -2.18 -10.21 -21.25
N PRO A 30 -3.44 -10.06 -21.72
CA PRO A 30 -4.47 -11.03 -21.44
C PRO A 30 -4.03 -12.42 -21.88
N SER A 31 -4.18 -13.40 -20.99
CA SER A 31 -3.92 -14.79 -21.36
C SER A 31 -5.01 -15.28 -22.31
N PRO A 32 -4.70 -16.16 -23.29
CA PRO A 32 -5.74 -16.83 -24.07
C PRO A 32 -6.64 -17.74 -23.21
N ILE A 33 -6.24 -18.05 -21.98
CA ILE A 33 -7.04 -18.77 -20.99
C ILE A 33 -8.03 -17.77 -20.37
N PRO A 34 -9.35 -17.95 -20.54
CA PRO A 34 -10.34 -17.02 -20.03
C PRO A 34 -10.29 -16.97 -18.50
N SER A 35 -10.29 -15.76 -17.94
CA SER A 35 -10.24 -15.53 -16.49
C SER A 35 -11.49 -16.04 -15.74
N THR A 36 -12.60 -16.21 -16.48
CA THR A 36 -13.87 -16.81 -16.05
C THR A 36 -13.91 -18.34 -16.19
N ASP A 37 -12.77 -19.00 -16.35
CA ASP A 37 -12.74 -20.46 -16.25
C ASP A 37 -13.16 -20.89 -14.83
N SER A 38 -14.23 -21.68 -14.76
CA SER A 38 -14.79 -22.20 -13.50
C SER A 38 -13.74 -22.90 -12.64
N THR A 39 -12.69 -23.44 -13.26
CA THR A 39 -11.58 -24.10 -12.56
C THR A 39 -10.74 -23.15 -11.69
N LEU A 40 -10.66 -21.86 -12.05
CA LEU A 40 -9.96 -20.86 -11.24
C LEU A 40 -10.83 -20.36 -10.09
N ASP A 41 -12.15 -20.26 -10.30
CA ASP A 41 -13.11 -19.99 -9.22
C ASP A 41 -13.13 -21.12 -8.17
N ASP A 42 -12.94 -22.37 -8.61
CA ASP A 42 -12.88 -23.54 -7.73
C ASP A 42 -11.69 -23.52 -6.74
N LEU A 43 -10.65 -22.72 -7.01
CA LEU A 43 -9.51 -22.58 -6.08
C LEU A 43 -9.91 -21.85 -4.78
N GLY A 44 -11.04 -21.16 -4.75
CA GLY A 44 -11.55 -20.48 -3.55
C GLY A 44 -10.63 -19.36 -3.04
N LEU A 45 -9.75 -18.82 -3.89
CA LEU A 45 -8.84 -17.73 -3.55
C LEU A 45 -9.63 -16.41 -3.42
N GLU A 46 -9.23 -15.59 -2.47
CA GLU A 46 -9.73 -14.21 -2.38
C GLU A 46 -9.21 -13.39 -3.57
N ARG A 47 -10.07 -12.52 -4.11
CA ARG A 47 -9.81 -11.75 -5.34
C ARG A 47 -9.61 -10.27 -5.02
N LEU A 48 -8.65 -9.62 -5.69
CA LEU A 48 -8.51 -8.17 -5.73
C LEU A 48 -8.59 -7.66 -7.16
N SER A 49 -9.23 -6.52 -7.35
CA SER A 49 -9.34 -5.85 -8.64
C SER A 49 -9.26 -4.33 -8.47
N PRO A 50 -9.07 -3.55 -9.54
CA PRO A 50 -9.08 -2.10 -9.43
C PRO A 50 -10.40 -1.53 -8.87
N SER A 51 -11.52 -2.23 -9.06
CA SER A 51 -12.84 -1.87 -8.50
C SER A 51 -12.96 -2.20 -7.01
N TYR A 52 -12.28 -3.27 -6.57
CA TYR A 52 -12.21 -3.70 -5.17
C TYR A 52 -10.74 -3.79 -4.74
N PRO A 53 -10.06 -2.64 -4.58
CA PRO A 53 -8.61 -2.57 -4.44
C PRO A 53 -8.14 -2.89 -3.03
N THR A 54 -9.01 -3.23 -2.08
CA THR A 54 -8.63 -3.42 -0.68
C THR A 54 -9.32 -4.63 -0.10
N LEU A 55 -8.52 -5.48 0.54
CA LEU A 55 -8.95 -6.73 1.14
C LEU A 55 -8.45 -6.81 2.58
N ARG A 56 -9.37 -6.84 3.54
CA ARG A 56 -9.07 -7.00 4.96
C ARG A 56 -9.12 -8.47 5.34
N THR A 57 -8.00 -9.01 5.82
CA THR A 57 -7.84 -10.45 6.03
C THR A 57 -6.94 -10.77 7.23
N TYR A 58 -6.81 -12.06 7.54
CA TYR A 58 -5.90 -12.59 8.54
C TYR A 58 -4.86 -13.47 7.86
N LEU A 59 -3.61 -13.06 7.90
CA LEU A 59 -2.48 -13.79 7.33
C LEU A 59 -1.89 -14.71 8.38
N ASN A 60 -1.92 -16.02 8.14
CA ASN A 60 -1.19 -16.95 8.98
C ASN A 60 0.32 -16.69 8.81
N ALA A 61 1.06 -16.71 9.91
CA ALA A 61 2.50 -16.53 9.93
C ALA A 61 3.16 -17.69 10.68
N SER A 62 4.44 -17.91 10.39
CA SER A 62 5.28 -18.88 11.09
C SER A 62 6.65 -18.28 11.33
N PHE A 63 7.41 -18.82 12.29
CA PHE A 63 8.81 -18.47 12.39
C PHE A 63 9.58 -18.98 11.16
N PRO A 64 10.48 -18.18 10.59
CA PRO A 64 11.27 -18.60 9.43
C PRO A 64 12.24 -19.71 9.81
N THR A 65 12.29 -20.77 9.01
CA THR A 65 13.32 -21.82 9.06
C THR A 65 14.08 -21.85 7.73
N PRO A 66 15.26 -22.50 7.66
CA PRO A 66 16.00 -22.62 6.40
C PRO A 66 15.19 -23.24 5.26
N ASP A 67 14.28 -24.16 5.59
CA ASP A 67 13.44 -24.87 4.62
C ASP A 67 12.07 -24.20 4.40
N SER A 68 11.64 -23.35 5.33
CA SER A 68 10.32 -22.68 5.31
C SER A 68 10.45 -21.22 5.77
N PRO A 69 10.70 -20.27 4.85
CA PRO A 69 10.94 -18.86 5.18
C PRO A 69 9.72 -18.13 5.77
N GLY A 70 8.55 -18.76 5.81
CA GLY A 70 7.32 -18.21 6.36
C GLY A 70 6.10 -19.02 5.91
N THR A 71 4.91 -18.53 6.22
CA THR A 71 3.66 -19.13 5.75
C THR A 71 3.13 -18.41 4.52
N ASP A 72 2.80 -19.17 3.48
CA ASP A 72 2.29 -18.61 2.23
C ASP A 72 0.76 -18.43 2.27
N SER A 73 0.31 -17.29 1.77
CA SER A 73 -1.09 -16.97 1.50
C SER A 73 -1.24 -16.56 0.04
N TRP A 74 -2.25 -17.10 -0.64
CA TRP A 74 -2.44 -16.90 -2.07
C TRP A 74 -3.73 -16.15 -2.39
N TYR A 75 -3.64 -15.24 -3.33
CA TYR A 75 -4.72 -14.37 -3.80
C TYR A 75 -4.71 -14.29 -5.32
N PHE A 76 -5.84 -13.87 -5.89
CA PHE A 76 -5.99 -13.70 -7.33
C PHE A 76 -6.21 -12.23 -7.67
N LEU A 77 -5.39 -11.68 -8.56
CA LEU A 77 -5.51 -10.32 -9.06
C LEU A 77 -6.18 -10.37 -10.43
N GLU A 78 -7.27 -9.63 -10.60
CA GLU A 78 -8.11 -9.71 -11.79
C GLU A 78 -8.54 -8.34 -12.31
N ASN A 79 -9.06 -8.33 -13.54
CA ASN A 79 -9.53 -7.14 -14.24
C ASN A 79 -8.46 -6.02 -14.27
N LEU A 80 -7.19 -6.43 -14.42
CA LEU A 80 -6.08 -5.48 -14.55
C LEU A 80 -6.06 -4.91 -15.97
N THR A 81 -5.54 -3.69 -16.12
CA THR A 81 -5.36 -3.08 -17.44
C THR A 81 -3.98 -3.47 -17.98
N PRO A 82 -3.88 -4.21 -19.10
CA PRO A 82 -2.59 -4.63 -19.66
C PRO A 82 -1.60 -3.47 -19.83
N GLY A 83 -0.35 -3.66 -19.41
CA GLY A 83 0.69 -2.64 -19.48
C GLY A 83 0.57 -1.49 -18.47
N GLN A 84 -0.49 -1.48 -17.65
CA GLN A 84 -0.57 -0.58 -16.50
C GLN A 84 0.27 -1.13 -15.35
N ARG A 85 0.96 -0.23 -14.65
CA ARG A 85 1.73 -0.53 -13.46
C ARG A 85 0.83 -0.51 -12.22
N TYR A 86 0.99 -1.51 -11.37
CA TYR A 86 0.28 -1.64 -10.11
C TYR A 86 1.27 -1.86 -8.97
N GLU A 87 0.90 -1.40 -7.78
CA GLU A 87 1.55 -1.72 -6.52
C GLU A 87 0.59 -2.51 -5.65
N VAL A 88 1.05 -3.62 -5.08
CA VAL A 88 0.35 -4.27 -3.98
C VAL A 88 1.13 -4.01 -2.70
N ARG A 89 0.44 -3.51 -1.68
CA ARG A 89 1.01 -3.19 -0.36
C ARG A 89 0.24 -3.88 0.75
N ILE A 90 0.95 -4.17 1.83
CA ILE A 90 0.38 -4.71 3.07
C ILE A 90 0.40 -3.64 4.14
N CYS A 91 -0.76 -3.42 4.76
CA CYS A 91 -0.88 -2.59 5.95
C CYS A 91 -1.28 -3.47 7.13
N TYR A 92 -0.51 -3.43 8.22
CA TYR A 92 -0.76 -4.26 9.40
C TYR A 92 -0.43 -3.49 10.69
N LEU A 93 -0.84 -4.04 11.83
CA LEU A 93 -0.59 -3.42 13.13
C LEU A 93 0.87 -3.64 13.57
N ALA A 94 1.55 -2.57 13.98
CA ALA A 94 2.92 -2.62 14.50
C ALA A 94 3.08 -3.40 15.81
N THR A 95 1.98 -3.81 16.46
CA THR A 95 1.99 -4.61 17.69
C THR A 95 2.34 -6.09 17.46
N GLN A 96 2.40 -6.53 16.20
CA GLN A 96 2.73 -7.91 15.84
C GLN A 96 3.82 -7.90 14.76
N PRO A 97 5.10 -7.74 15.13
CA PRO A 97 6.22 -7.68 14.20
C PRO A 97 6.22 -8.90 13.27
N THR A 98 6.08 -8.64 11.97
CA THR A 98 5.99 -9.68 10.94
C THR A 98 6.67 -9.16 9.70
N SER A 99 7.62 -9.92 9.18
CA SER A 99 8.22 -9.68 7.89
C SER A 99 7.33 -10.28 6.80
N PHE A 100 7.08 -9.51 5.74
CA PHE A 100 6.28 -9.98 4.63
C PHE A 100 7.08 -9.99 3.33
N THR A 101 6.84 -10.98 2.48
CA THR A 101 7.37 -11.00 1.10
C THR A 101 6.22 -11.15 0.12
N LEU A 102 6.19 -10.31 -0.90
CA LEU A 102 5.12 -10.30 -1.90
C LEU A 102 5.68 -10.62 -3.29
N ASP A 103 5.15 -11.66 -3.90
CA ASP A 103 5.51 -12.07 -5.25
C ASP A 103 4.27 -12.18 -6.13
N THR A 104 4.41 -11.82 -7.40
CA THR A 104 3.34 -11.98 -8.40
C THR A 104 3.75 -12.93 -9.50
N TYR A 105 2.85 -13.83 -9.87
CA TYR A 105 3.09 -14.85 -10.89
C TYR A 105 2.02 -14.80 -11.96
N THR A 106 2.43 -14.93 -13.22
CA THR A 106 1.49 -15.10 -14.33
C THR A 106 0.86 -16.48 -14.29
N LEU A 107 -0.29 -16.63 -14.93
CA LEU A 107 -0.99 -17.91 -15.02
C LEU A 107 -0.10 -18.97 -15.70
N SER A 108 0.53 -18.60 -16.83
CA SER A 108 1.44 -19.49 -17.57
C SER A 108 2.63 -19.94 -16.73
N HIS A 109 3.33 -19.01 -16.06
CA HIS A 109 4.48 -19.34 -15.22
C HIS A 109 4.10 -20.26 -14.06
N THR A 110 2.92 -20.02 -13.48
CA THR A 110 2.40 -20.86 -12.40
C THR A 110 2.13 -22.27 -12.90
N MET A 111 1.52 -22.43 -14.08
CA MET A 111 1.25 -23.75 -14.67
C MET A 111 2.52 -24.51 -15.07
N GLU A 112 3.57 -23.80 -15.47
CA GLU A 112 4.86 -24.38 -15.86
C GLU A 112 5.71 -24.81 -14.66
N ASP A 113 5.52 -24.20 -13.49
CA ASP A 113 6.27 -24.52 -12.27
C ASP A 113 5.46 -25.44 -11.33
N PRO A 114 5.85 -26.73 -11.22
CA PRO A 114 5.14 -27.68 -10.35
C PRO A 114 5.17 -27.28 -8.87
N SER A 115 6.19 -26.54 -8.44
CA SER A 115 6.31 -26.11 -7.05
C SER A 115 5.27 -25.05 -6.69
N LEU A 116 4.98 -24.12 -7.60
CA LEU A 116 3.94 -23.09 -7.42
C LEU A 116 2.55 -23.70 -7.48
N LEU A 117 2.28 -24.61 -8.42
CA LEU A 117 1.01 -25.34 -8.47
C LEU A 117 0.75 -26.12 -7.19
N SER A 118 1.77 -26.82 -6.68
CA SER A 118 1.67 -27.55 -5.42
C SER A 118 1.36 -26.61 -4.26
N ALA A 119 2.07 -25.49 -4.15
CA ALA A 119 1.85 -24.50 -3.10
C ALA A 119 0.43 -23.91 -3.12
N ILE A 120 -0.08 -23.55 -4.30
CA ILE A 120 -1.46 -23.04 -4.47
C ILE A 120 -2.48 -24.13 -4.11
N SER A 121 -2.27 -25.37 -4.55
CA SER A 121 -3.17 -26.50 -4.26
C SER A 121 -3.23 -26.83 -2.76
N ILE A 122 -2.10 -26.81 -2.08
CA ILE A 122 -2.03 -27.00 -0.61
C ILE A 122 -2.78 -25.87 0.10
N TYR A 123 -2.57 -24.62 -0.32
CA TYR A 123 -3.26 -23.48 0.27
C TYR A 123 -4.78 -23.53 0.01
N SER A 124 -5.20 -23.78 -1.24
CA SER A 124 -6.60 -23.82 -1.64
C SER A 124 -7.35 -24.95 -0.93
N SER A 125 -6.78 -26.16 -0.87
CA SER A 125 -7.39 -27.29 -0.18
C SER A 125 -7.56 -27.05 1.32
N ALA A 126 -6.55 -26.51 2.00
CA ALA A 126 -6.64 -26.14 3.41
C ALA A 126 -7.74 -25.10 3.68
N ARG A 127 -7.83 -24.09 2.81
CA ARG A 127 -8.82 -23.01 2.88
C ARG A 127 -10.25 -23.50 2.61
N LEU A 128 -10.43 -24.35 1.62
CA LEU A 128 -11.73 -24.98 1.31
C LEU A 128 -12.19 -25.91 2.45
N ALA A 129 -11.27 -26.66 3.06
CA ALA A 129 -11.57 -27.49 4.23
C ALA A 129 -12.00 -26.65 5.45
N ALA A 130 -11.32 -25.54 5.72
CA ALA A 130 -11.68 -24.60 6.78
C ALA A 130 -13.06 -23.97 6.51
N SER A 131 -13.32 -23.57 5.26
CA SER A 131 -14.60 -22.99 4.84
C SER A 131 -15.74 -23.99 5.01
N ASN A 132 -15.59 -25.23 4.56
CA ASN A 132 -16.60 -26.28 4.73
C ASN A 132 -16.94 -26.54 6.19
N THR A 133 -15.95 -26.48 7.09
CA THR A 133 -16.16 -26.61 8.54
C THR A 133 -17.01 -25.47 9.10
N LEU A 134 -16.76 -24.23 8.68
CA LEU A 134 -17.54 -23.06 9.08
C LEU A 134 -18.98 -23.12 8.56
N VAL A 135 -19.19 -23.57 7.31
CA VAL A 135 -20.54 -23.72 6.74
C VAL A 135 -21.33 -24.81 7.46
N ARG A 136 -20.68 -25.92 7.83
CA ARG A 136 -21.32 -27.01 8.58
C ARG A 136 -21.77 -26.56 9.97
N ASN A 137 -21.01 -25.67 10.61
CA ASN A 137 -21.32 -25.11 11.93
C ASN A 137 -22.31 -23.93 11.88
N ALA A 138 -22.32 -23.15 10.79
CA ALA A 138 -23.24 -22.03 10.58
C ALA A 138 -24.67 -22.46 10.17
N ASN A 139 -24.85 -23.72 9.74
CA ASN A 139 -26.17 -24.26 9.41
C ASN A 139 -27.10 -24.48 10.62
N ALA A 140 -26.66 -24.14 11.84
CA ALA A 140 -27.51 -24.10 13.05
C ALA A 140 -28.11 -22.72 13.34
N ASN A 141 -27.61 -21.63 12.75
CA ASN A 141 -28.20 -20.29 12.93
C ASN A 141 -27.66 -19.32 11.88
N ALA A 142 -28.57 -18.60 11.22
CA ALA A 142 -28.35 -17.46 10.31
C ALA A 142 -28.21 -17.74 8.80
N LYS A 143 -29.38 -17.78 8.13
CA LYS A 143 -29.60 -17.23 6.78
C LYS A 143 -29.43 -15.69 6.73
N ARG A 144 -28.43 -15.12 7.37
CA ARG A 144 -28.18 -13.67 7.32
C ARG A 144 -26.67 -13.42 7.19
N HIS A 145 -26.32 -12.68 6.15
CA HIS A 145 -24.99 -12.13 5.85
C HIS A 145 -24.01 -12.96 5.01
N ARG A 146 -24.48 -13.66 3.97
CA ARG A 146 -23.65 -13.89 2.76
C ARG A 146 -23.94 -12.80 1.73
N GLN A 147 -23.35 -11.64 1.97
CA GLN A 147 -23.10 -10.64 0.94
C GLN A 147 -21.63 -10.27 1.07
N GLY A 148 -20.86 -10.71 0.09
CA GLY A 148 -19.40 -10.61 0.04
C GLY A 148 -18.90 -11.49 -1.09
N SER A 149 -18.89 -10.90 -2.30
CA SER A 149 -18.16 -11.32 -3.51
C SER A 149 -18.56 -12.61 -4.23
N SER A 150 -19.85 -12.83 -4.49
CA SER A 150 -20.26 -13.63 -5.65
C SER A 150 -21.11 -12.75 -6.58
N SER A 151 -20.59 -12.54 -7.79
CA SER A 151 -21.27 -11.96 -8.98
C SER A 151 -21.90 -10.57 -8.82
N MET A 152 -21.19 -9.51 -9.23
CA MET A 152 -21.80 -8.40 -9.98
C MET A 152 -20.71 -7.57 -10.68
N ASP A 153 -20.37 -7.96 -11.92
CA ASP A 153 -20.35 -7.04 -13.07
C ASP A 153 -20.13 -7.85 -14.36
N PRO A 154 -21.05 -7.79 -15.35
CA PRO A 154 -20.81 -8.33 -16.67
C PRO A 154 -20.15 -7.28 -17.59
N ALA A 155 -18.99 -7.66 -18.17
CA ALA A 155 -18.28 -7.12 -19.34
C ALA A 155 -17.26 -5.96 -19.16
N PRO A 156 -16.22 -5.83 -20.04
CA PRO A 156 -15.57 -6.83 -20.89
C PRO A 156 -14.21 -7.28 -20.31
N THR A 157 -13.91 -8.55 -20.54
CA THR A 157 -12.68 -9.30 -20.24
C THR A 157 -11.41 -8.61 -20.73
N SER A 158 -10.84 -7.73 -19.92
CA SER A 158 -9.41 -7.45 -19.96
C SER A 158 -8.73 -8.50 -19.08
N ASP A 159 -8.54 -9.71 -19.62
CA ASP A 159 -8.08 -10.91 -18.89
C ASP A 159 -6.60 -10.85 -18.48
N SER A 160 -6.14 -9.67 -18.05
CA SER A 160 -4.87 -9.51 -17.37
C SER A 160 -5.04 -9.93 -15.92
N VAL A 161 -4.50 -11.10 -15.61
CA VAL A 161 -4.62 -11.76 -14.30
C VAL A 161 -3.26 -12.18 -13.76
N LEU A 162 -3.13 -12.22 -12.44
CA LEU A 162 -1.94 -12.67 -11.74
C LEU A 162 -2.32 -13.42 -10.46
N PHE A 163 -1.52 -14.40 -10.08
CA PHE A 163 -1.50 -14.88 -8.71
C PHE A 163 -0.61 -13.97 -7.87
N LEU A 164 -1.07 -13.65 -6.67
CA LEU A 164 -0.30 -12.96 -5.65
C LEU A 164 0.01 -13.93 -4.52
N ARG A 165 1.30 -14.12 -4.23
CA ARG A 165 1.79 -14.82 -3.05
C ARG A 165 2.22 -13.81 -2.01
N ILE A 166 1.68 -13.95 -0.80
CA ILE A 166 2.12 -13.22 0.39
C ILE A 166 2.71 -14.23 1.36
N ARG A 167 4.00 -14.11 1.65
CA ARG A 167 4.67 -14.89 2.68
C ARG A 167 4.78 -14.08 3.96
N ALA A 168 4.27 -14.61 5.07
CA ALA A 168 4.34 -13.96 6.37
C ALA A 168 5.25 -14.75 7.33
N ALA A 169 6.27 -14.06 7.85
CA ALA A 169 7.24 -14.60 8.79
C ALA A 169 7.21 -13.80 10.10
N ALA A 170 7.02 -14.47 11.23
CA ALA A 170 7.07 -13.81 12.52
C ALA A 170 8.50 -13.27 12.76
N ASP A 171 8.59 -11.98 13.09
CA ASP A 171 9.87 -11.27 13.27
C ASP A 171 9.98 -10.71 14.69
N TYR A 172 9.85 -11.59 15.67
CA TYR A 172 9.99 -11.25 17.09
C TYR A 172 10.55 -12.42 17.89
N PHE A 173 11.06 -12.10 19.07
CA PHE A 173 11.38 -13.09 20.10
C PHE A 173 10.63 -12.72 21.38
N SER A 174 10.01 -13.71 22.01
CA SER A 174 9.25 -13.54 23.24
C SER A 174 9.68 -14.57 24.29
N LEU A 175 9.55 -14.20 25.56
CA LEU A 175 9.69 -15.14 26.68
C LEU A 175 8.45 -16.02 26.85
N ASP A 176 7.33 -15.61 26.27
CA ASP A 176 6.11 -16.42 26.23
C ASP A 176 6.29 -17.59 25.26
N LYS A 177 6.45 -18.79 25.83
CA LYS A 177 6.62 -20.03 25.08
C LYS A 177 5.44 -20.32 24.17
N ALA A 178 4.21 -20.00 24.57
CA ALA A 178 3.04 -20.25 23.74
C ALA A 178 3.07 -19.41 22.46
N LEU A 179 3.55 -18.16 22.57
CA LEU A 179 3.71 -17.26 21.43
C LEU A 179 4.88 -17.64 20.51
N MET A 180 5.91 -18.29 21.07
CA MET A 180 7.04 -18.83 20.31
C MET A 180 6.74 -20.19 19.65
N GLU A 181 5.78 -20.95 20.19
CA GLU A 181 5.36 -22.24 19.64
C GLU A 181 4.26 -22.09 18.59
N LYS A 182 3.29 -21.20 18.84
CA LYS A 182 2.17 -20.94 17.95
C LYS A 182 2.01 -19.45 17.66
N VAL A 183 2.43 -19.06 16.46
CA VAL A 183 2.28 -17.70 15.96
C VAL A 183 0.81 -17.41 15.67
N PRO A 184 0.22 -16.33 16.24
CA PRO A 184 -1.14 -15.94 15.92
C PRO A 184 -1.23 -15.34 14.50
N PRO A 185 -2.37 -15.46 13.81
CA PRO A 185 -2.55 -14.80 12.50
C PRO A 185 -2.48 -13.27 12.62
N VAL A 186 -1.87 -12.63 11.62
CA VAL A 186 -1.70 -11.18 11.55
C VAL A 186 -2.89 -10.56 10.84
N ARG A 187 -3.55 -9.60 11.47
CA ARG A 187 -4.59 -8.81 10.81
C ARG A 187 -3.95 -7.81 9.85
N ALA A 188 -4.25 -7.94 8.57
CA ALA A 188 -3.66 -7.11 7.53
C ALA A 188 -4.69 -6.67 6.48
N ASP A 189 -4.46 -5.49 5.92
CA ASP A 189 -5.15 -4.97 4.75
C ASP A 189 -4.21 -5.09 3.54
N VAL A 190 -4.59 -5.92 2.57
CA VAL A 190 -3.91 -6.04 1.27
C VAL A 190 -4.53 -5.03 0.31
N ILE A 191 -3.72 -4.14 -0.25
CA ILE A 191 -4.20 -3.03 -1.09
C ILE A 191 -3.53 -3.10 -2.46
N LEU A 192 -4.32 -3.13 -3.53
CA LEU A 192 -3.93 -3.03 -4.93
C LEU A 192 -4.12 -1.58 -5.42
N ASP A 193 -3.03 -0.87 -5.70
CA ASP A 193 -3.06 0.53 -6.13
C ASP A 193 -2.57 0.68 -7.59
N PRO A 194 -3.41 1.15 -8.52
CA PRO A 194 -2.98 1.45 -9.89
C PRO A 194 -2.09 2.70 -9.95
N PHE A 195 -1.10 2.71 -10.85
CA PHE A 195 -0.32 3.91 -11.12
C PHE A 195 -1.03 4.81 -12.13
N LEU A 196 -0.95 6.13 -11.92
CA LEU A 196 -1.24 7.12 -12.96
C LEU A 196 -0.02 7.27 -13.86
N TRP A 197 -0.26 7.13 -15.16
CA TRP A 197 0.78 7.24 -16.19
C TRP A 197 2.00 6.33 -15.95
N ASN A 198 1.84 5.25 -15.19
CA ASN A 198 2.91 4.34 -14.75
C ASN A 198 4.04 4.99 -13.92
N VAL A 199 3.84 6.21 -13.41
CA VAL A 199 4.84 6.93 -12.60
C VAL A 199 4.49 6.95 -11.12
N PHE A 200 3.27 7.34 -10.75
CA PHE A 200 2.87 7.51 -9.34
C PHE A 200 1.66 6.66 -8.95
N PRO A 201 1.64 6.08 -7.73
CA PRO A 201 0.45 5.40 -7.22
C PRO A 201 -0.74 6.36 -7.13
N ARG A 202 -1.94 5.89 -7.50
CA ARG A 202 -3.15 6.71 -7.49
C ARG A 202 -3.52 7.21 -6.11
N SER A 203 -3.32 6.40 -5.08
CA SER A 203 -3.61 6.82 -3.71
C SER A 203 -2.69 7.93 -3.19
N LEU A 204 -1.54 8.19 -3.84
CA LEU A 204 -0.60 9.24 -3.43
C LEU A 204 -1.05 10.65 -3.88
N VAL A 205 -1.87 10.73 -4.93
CA VAL A 205 -2.26 12.00 -5.58
C VAL A 205 -2.92 12.99 -4.60
N PRO A 206 -3.91 12.60 -3.77
CA PRO A 206 -4.53 13.53 -2.82
C PRO A 206 -3.55 14.05 -1.78
N THR A 207 -2.65 13.19 -1.28
CA THR A 207 -1.62 13.56 -0.31
C THR A 207 -0.63 14.55 -0.91
N ALA A 208 -0.15 14.30 -2.12
CA ALA A 208 0.74 15.23 -2.82
C ALA A 208 0.06 16.58 -3.07
N GLY A 209 -1.20 16.58 -3.50
CA GLY A 209 -2.00 17.80 -3.66
C GLY A 209 -2.13 18.60 -2.36
N TYR A 210 -2.42 17.92 -1.25
CA TYR A 210 -2.49 18.54 0.07
C TYR A 210 -1.16 19.17 0.49
N VAL A 211 -0.04 18.46 0.33
CA VAL A 211 1.30 18.98 0.65
C VAL A 211 1.62 20.23 -0.18
N CYS A 212 1.28 20.25 -1.47
CA CYS A 212 1.47 21.42 -2.32
C CYS A 212 0.67 22.64 -1.81
N VAL A 213 -0.58 22.44 -1.39
CA VAL A 213 -1.41 23.52 -0.83
C VAL A 213 -0.81 24.07 0.46
N VAL A 214 -0.43 23.19 1.39
CA VAL A 214 0.20 23.59 2.66
C VAL A 214 1.49 24.36 2.41
N ALA A 215 2.34 23.89 1.48
CA ALA A 215 3.58 24.56 1.13
C ALA A 215 3.33 25.97 0.55
N ALA A 216 2.34 26.13 -0.34
CA ALA A 216 1.99 27.43 -0.91
C ALA A 216 1.55 28.42 0.18
N VAL A 217 0.68 27.97 1.10
CA VAL A 217 0.23 28.80 2.24
C VAL A 217 1.41 29.20 3.13
N ALA A 218 2.31 28.27 3.44
CA ALA A 218 3.50 28.55 4.25
C ALA A 218 4.40 29.61 3.59
N VAL A 219 4.61 29.54 2.27
CA VAL A 219 5.40 30.53 1.53
C VAL A 219 4.72 31.90 1.55
N LEU A 220 3.40 31.97 1.37
CA LEU A 220 2.66 33.23 1.44
C LEU A 220 2.75 33.88 2.82
N LEU A 221 2.58 33.09 3.88
CA LEU A 221 2.73 33.55 5.26
C LEU A 221 4.16 34.03 5.54
N ALA A 222 5.17 33.28 5.13
CA ALA A 222 6.57 33.69 5.29
C ALA A 222 6.85 35.03 4.59
N ARG A 223 6.33 35.23 3.36
CA ARG A 223 6.46 36.51 2.64
C ARG A 223 5.75 37.65 3.36
N TRP A 224 4.55 37.40 3.90
CA TRP A 224 3.80 38.39 4.66
C TRP A 224 4.53 38.81 5.94
N VAL A 225 5.03 37.84 6.71
CA VAL A 225 5.81 38.08 7.93
C VAL A 225 7.07 38.87 7.62
N MET A 226 7.84 38.46 6.60
CA MET A 226 9.05 39.19 6.18
C MET A 226 8.72 40.64 5.78
N GLY A 227 7.63 40.86 5.05
CA GLY A 227 7.16 42.20 4.70
C GLY A 227 6.78 43.05 5.92
N ALA A 228 6.10 42.46 6.91
CA ALA A 228 5.77 43.15 8.15
C ALA A 228 7.02 43.54 8.96
N PHE A 229 7.99 42.63 9.09
CA PHE A 229 9.26 42.92 9.76
C PHE A 229 10.06 44.02 9.04
N THR A 230 10.18 43.96 7.71
CA THR A 230 10.83 45.03 6.94
C THR A 230 10.11 46.37 7.13
N GLY A 231 8.77 46.37 7.13
CA GLY A 231 7.98 47.58 7.37
C GLY A 231 8.18 48.19 8.76
N VAL A 232 8.36 47.37 9.80
CA VAL A 232 8.69 47.86 11.16
C VAL A 232 10.10 48.46 11.20
N ILE A 233 11.08 47.78 10.59
CA ILE A 233 12.48 48.26 10.53
C ILE A 233 12.56 49.61 9.79
N GLU A 234 11.89 49.74 8.65
CA GLU A 234 11.87 51.00 7.88
C GLU A 234 11.21 52.15 8.65
N ARG A 235 10.16 51.87 9.44
CA ARG A 235 9.51 52.89 10.29
C ARG A 235 10.41 53.35 11.44
N GLU A 236 11.14 52.43 12.09
CA GLU A 236 12.10 52.77 13.15
C GLU A 236 13.30 53.56 12.60
N VAL A 237 13.84 53.17 11.44
CA VAL A 237 14.94 53.89 10.79
C VAL A 237 14.49 55.26 10.27
N GLY A 238 13.29 55.36 9.69
CA GLY A 238 12.71 56.62 9.23
C GLY A 238 12.38 57.59 10.37
N GLY A 239 11.86 57.09 11.50
CA GLY A 239 11.56 57.89 12.68
C GLY A 239 12.81 58.48 13.35
N ARG A 240 13.93 57.76 13.33
CA ARG A 240 15.22 58.26 13.82
C ARG A 240 15.82 59.35 12.92
N ALA A 241 15.57 59.28 11.61
CA ALA A 241 16.04 60.29 10.66
C ALA A 241 15.23 61.60 10.76
N THR A 242 13.94 61.54 11.07
CA THR A 242 13.10 62.74 11.25
C THR A 242 13.38 63.48 12.55
N VAL A 243 13.68 62.77 13.65
CA VAL A 243 13.99 63.41 14.95
C VAL A 243 15.34 64.15 14.93
N GLY A 244 16.32 63.72 14.12
CA GLY A 244 17.60 64.44 13.96
C GLY A 244 17.55 65.66 13.02
N GLY A 245 16.45 65.85 12.28
CA GLY A 245 16.28 66.94 11.32
C GLY A 245 15.69 68.24 11.91
N ASP A 246 14.88 68.13 12.95
CA ASP A 246 14.21 69.29 13.57
C ASP A 246 15.11 70.03 14.59
N GLU A 247 16.14 69.38 15.14
CA GLU A 247 17.06 70.03 16.09
C GLU A 247 18.02 71.05 15.46
N LYS A 248 18.00 71.22 14.13
CA LYS A 248 18.86 72.17 13.40
C LYS A 248 18.18 73.45 12.91
N LYS A 249 16.92 73.69 13.27
CA LYS A 249 16.16 74.88 12.81
C LYS A 249 15.89 75.97 13.86
N GLU A 250 16.28 75.76 15.11
CA GLU A 250 16.32 76.81 16.13
C GLU A 250 17.75 77.02 16.62
N ARG A 251 18.50 77.88 15.93
CA ARG A 251 19.53 78.78 16.48
C ARG A 251 20.12 79.67 15.40
#